data_AF-A0AB33JPZ0-F1
#
_entry.id   AF-A0AB33JPZ0-F1
#
_cell.length_a   1.000
_cell.length_b   1.000
_cell.length_c   1.000
_cell.angle_alpha   90.00
_cell.angle_beta   90.00
_cell.angle_gamma   90.00
#
_symmetry.space_group_name_H-M   'P 1'
#
loop_
_entity.id
_entity.type
_entity.pdbx_description
1 polymer ?
#
loop_
_entity_poly.entity_id
_entity_poly.type
_entity_poly.pdbx_seq_one_letter_code
_entity_poly.pdbx_strand_id
1 'polypeptide(L)'
;MTAVVVSSDESLAETYRSVISACGTLRVSLHSGPTPGQGWLPLTELTSGLELLVAAEAARIEAGHGAAPRTHVAASRLLHHYLWSVGLLFSGPWYLTGELPVLRPEDVWIEIATGDLRVRPGGSAPADEVGLRAAVASHVEPVLTAFQPYVKRGPRALWGMVTDDLVSGIWYLGRMRGEEEYAARVAEAVLPGDTAPFPGGAEFRRLAGTEGRSHLTRTRLGCCLYYAIEPPDACVTCPRVCDADRVRKLEA
;
A
#
# COMPACT_ATOMS: atom_id res chain seq x y z
N MET A 1 1.37 35.25 -23.65
CA MET A 1 1.19 34.27 -22.57
C MET A 1 1.90 33.00 -22.99
N THR A 2 3.14 32.83 -22.55
CA THR A 2 3.97 31.67 -22.91
C THR A 2 3.48 30.48 -22.10
N ALA A 3 2.90 29.48 -22.74
CA ALA A 3 2.55 28.22 -22.08
C ALA A 3 3.85 27.59 -21.57
N VAL A 4 4.01 27.52 -20.25
CA VAL A 4 5.10 26.78 -19.63
C VAL A 4 4.84 25.30 -19.91
N VAL A 5 5.68 24.68 -20.73
CA VAL A 5 5.66 23.23 -20.92
C VAL A 5 6.20 22.62 -19.64
N VAL A 6 5.31 22.16 -18.76
CA VAL A 6 5.67 21.42 -17.56
C VAL A 6 6.23 20.07 -17.99
N SER A 7 7.42 19.71 -17.50
CA SER A 7 8.01 18.40 -17.79
C SER A 7 7.14 17.25 -17.23
N SER A 8 7.22 16.06 -17.82
CA SER A 8 6.50 14.87 -17.33
C SER A 8 6.73 14.63 -15.83
N ASP A 9 7.97 14.85 -15.40
CA ASP A 9 8.41 14.55 -14.04
C ASP A 9 7.85 15.55 -13.04
N GLU A 10 7.71 16.82 -13.43
CA GLU A 10 7.10 17.86 -12.62
C GLU A 10 5.57 17.70 -12.53
N SER A 11 4.94 17.22 -13.61
CA SER A 11 3.51 16.83 -13.60
C SER A 11 3.25 15.65 -12.66
N LEU A 12 4.11 14.62 -12.69
CA LEU A 12 4.00 13.48 -11.78
C LEU A 12 4.28 13.90 -10.33
N ALA A 13 5.28 14.75 -10.09
CA ALA A 13 5.57 15.27 -8.76
C ALA A 13 4.36 15.99 -8.15
N GLU A 14 3.65 16.82 -8.93
CA GLU A 14 2.43 17.48 -8.47
C GLU A 14 1.30 16.49 -8.18
N THR A 15 1.15 15.48 -9.04
CA THR A 15 0.15 14.41 -8.82
C THR A 15 0.46 13.64 -7.53
N TYR A 16 1.72 13.32 -7.25
CA TYR A 16 2.10 12.70 -5.98
C TYR A 16 1.83 13.59 -4.78
N ARG A 17 2.09 14.91 -4.85
CA ARG A 17 1.74 15.83 -3.77
C ARG A 17 0.24 15.81 -3.49
N SER A 18 -0.59 15.77 -4.53
CA SER A 18 -2.04 15.65 -4.39
C SER A 18 -2.46 14.34 -3.70
N VAL A 19 -1.89 13.20 -4.11
CA VAL A 19 -2.15 11.90 -3.47
C VAL A 19 -1.71 11.89 -2.00
N ILE A 20 -0.50 12.37 -1.71
CA ILE A 20 0.05 12.45 -0.34
C ILE A 20 -0.81 13.37 0.53
N SER A 21 -1.23 14.52 0.00
CA SER A 21 -2.10 15.46 0.72
C SER A 21 -3.49 14.88 1.00
N ALA A 22 -4.05 14.10 0.07
CA ALA A 22 -5.34 13.45 0.27
C ALA A 22 -5.25 12.26 1.25
N CYS A 23 -4.12 11.55 1.25
CA CYS A 23 -3.91 10.36 2.04
C CYS A 23 -3.03 10.67 3.26
N GLY A 24 -3.57 11.29 4.31
CA GLY A 24 -2.78 11.70 5.48
C GLY A 24 -2.05 10.59 6.24
N THR A 25 -2.36 9.32 5.96
CA THR A 25 -1.66 8.15 6.50
C THR A 25 -0.52 7.62 5.60
N LEU A 26 -0.38 8.17 4.39
CA LEU A 26 0.69 7.85 3.43
C LEU A 26 2.00 8.51 3.87
N ARG A 27 2.92 7.70 4.38
CA ARG A 27 4.24 8.16 4.82
C ARG A 27 5.26 8.10 3.69
N VAL A 28 5.08 9.01 2.73
CA VAL A 28 5.95 9.16 1.56
C VAL A 28 6.38 10.61 1.43
N SER A 29 7.67 10.83 1.11
CA SER A 29 8.22 12.14 0.77
C SER A 29 8.80 12.15 -0.64
N LEU A 30 8.72 13.28 -1.34
CA LEU A 30 9.33 13.46 -2.66
C LEU A 30 10.78 13.93 -2.53
N HIS A 31 11.61 13.52 -3.49
CA HIS A 31 13.04 13.84 -3.54
C HIS A 31 13.47 14.38 -4.90
N SER A 32 14.19 15.50 -4.89
CA SER A 32 14.71 16.16 -6.09
C SER A 32 16.23 16.39 -6.04
N GLY A 33 16.92 15.86 -5.03
CA GLY A 33 18.34 16.08 -4.79
C GLY A 33 19.26 14.86 -5.05
N PRO A 34 20.53 14.97 -4.63
CA PRO A 34 21.47 13.84 -4.62
C PRO A 34 20.93 12.66 -3.81
N THR A 35 21.38 11.45 -4.10
CA THR A 35 20.98 10.24 -3.36
C THR A 35 21.01 10.46 -1.84
N PRO A 36 19.93 10.13 -1.11
CA PRO A 36 19.90 10.25 0.34
C PRO A 36 21.09 9.54 1.00
N GLY A 37 21.63 10.16 2.05
CA GLY A 37 22.79 9.65 2.79
C GLY A 37 22.41 8.64 3.89
N GLN A 38 23.19 8.65 4.98
CA GLN A 38 22.98 7.75 6.11
C GLN A 38 21.54 7.76 6.64
N GLY A 39 21.05 6.59 7.05
CA GLY A 39 19.68 6.39 7.55
C GLY A 39 18.66 6.02 6.48
N TRP A 40 19.01 6.08 5.19
CA TRP A 40 18.18 5.69 4.07
C TRP A 40 18.76 4.46 3.37
N LEU A 41 17.95 3.43 3.19
CA LEU A 41 18.30 2.23 2.44
C LEU A 41 17.73 2.34 1.01
N PRO A 42 18.54 2.35 -0.05
CA PRO A 42 18.05 2.22 -1.41
C PRO A 42 17.30 0.89 -1.61
N LEU A 43 16.21 0.88 -2.37
CA LEU A 43 15.47 -0.36 -2.62
C LEU A 43 16.33 -1.42 -3.33
N THR A 44 17.32 -1.00 -4.12
CA THR A 44 18.31 -1.90 -4.75
C THR A 44 19.15 -2.68 -3.73
N GLU A 45 19.25 -2.20 -2.49
CA GLU A 45 19.98 -2.83 -1.38
C GLU A 45 19.05 -3.53 -0.37
N LEU A 46 17.77 -3.69 -0.72
CA LEU A 46 16.74 -4.21 0.19
C LEU A 46 17.15 -5.54 0.82
N THR A 47 17.61 -6.52 0.02
CA THR A 47 17.96 -7.86 0.51
C THR A 47 19.03 -7.81 1.61
N SER A 48 20.06 -6.99 1.44
CA SER A 48 21.14 -6.83 2.43
C SER A 48 20.74 -5.99 3.64
N GLY A 49 19.83 -5.03 3.47
CA GLY A 49 19.39 -4.15 4.55
C GLY A 49 18.12 -4.61 5.28
N LEU A 50 17.49 -5.71 4.85
CA LEU A 50 16.16 -6.08 5.36
C LEU A 50 16.17 -6.46 6.85
N GLU A 51 17.21 -7.14 7.33
CA GLU A 51 17.34 -7.48 8.75
C GLU A 51 17.30 -6.21 9.62
N LEU A 52 18.01 -5.17 9.19
CA LEU A 52 18.05 -3.88 9.87
C LEU A 52 16.67 -3.19 9.88
N LEU A 53 15.96 -3.20 8.73
CA LEU A 53 14.61 -2.64 8.64
C LEU A 53 13.61 -3.38 9.54
N VAL A 54 13.68 -4.71 9.57
CA VAL A 54 12.79 -5.54 10.41
C VAL A 54 13.08 -5.33 11.89
N ALA A 55 14.36 -5.23 12.28
CA ALA A 55 14.75 -4.91 13.65
C ALA A 55 14.23 -3.53 14.09
N ALA A 56 14.34 -2.52 13.21
CA ALA A 56 13.81 -1.20 13.48
C ALA A 56 12.27 -1.21 13.63
N GLU A 57 11.54 -1.93 12.77
CA GLU A 57 10.08 -2.10 12.90
C GLU A 57 9.70 -2.79 14.21
N ALA A 58 10.45 -3.83 14.61
CA ALA A 58 10.22 -4.48 15.89
C ALA A 58 10.40 -3.50 17.06
N ALA A 59 11.45 -2.67 17.02
CA ALA A 59 11.70 -1.65 18.04
C ALA A 59 10.59 -0.57 18.09
N ARG A 60 10.06 -0.15 16.93
CA ARG A 60 8.91 0.79 16.88
C ARG A 60 7.65 0.18 17.48
N ILE A 61 7.36 -1.07 17.15
CA ILE A 61 6.21 -1.79 17.70
C ILE A 61 6.37 -1.93 19.23
N GLU A 62 7.55 -2.28 19.70
CA GLU A 62 7.83 -2.37 21.14
C GLU A 62 7.66 -1.02 21.84
N ALA A 63 8.20 0.05 21.28
CA ALA A 63 8.04 1.39 21.82
C ALA A 63 6.58 1.87 21.86
N GLY A 64 5.78 1.50 20.85
CA GLY A 64 4.37 1.89 20.76
C GLY A 64 3.41 1.05 21.61
N HIS A 65 3.73 -0.23 21.83
CA HIS A 65 2.81 -1.20 22.44
C HIS A 65 3.34 -1.87 23.71
N GLY A 66 4.57 -1.53 24.14
CA GLY A 66 5.18 -2.03 25.37
C GLY A 66 5.62 -3.50 25.34
N ALA A 67 5.57 -4.15 24.18
CA ALA A 67 5.99 -5.54 24.01
C ALA A 67 6.64 -5.78 22.65
N ALA A 68 7.80 -6.47 22.67
CA ALA A 68 8.50 -6.86 21.46
C ALA A 68 7.68 -7.86 20.62
N PRO A 69 7.44 -7.60 19.32
CA PRO A 69 6.76 -8.55 18.46
C PRO A 69 7.70 -9.70 18.07
N ARG A 70 7.12 -10.83 17.66
CA ARG A 70 7.89 -11.86 16.94
C ARG A 70 8.42 -11.27 15.62
N THR A 71 9.62 -11.65 15.19
CA THR A 71 10.26 -11.14 13.96
C THR A 71 9.35 -11.15 12.72
N HIS A 72 8.65 -12.26 12.49
CA HIS A 72 7.73 -12.38 11.34
C HIS A 72 6.49 -11.49 11.42
N VAL A 73 6.11 -11.03 12.62
CA VAL A 73 5.04 -10.03 12.79
C VAL A 73 5.56 -8.66 12.38
N ALA A 74 6.74 -8.26 12.86
CA ALA A 74 7.40 -7.01 12.44
C ALA A 74 7.65 -7.00 10.93
N ALA A 75 8.22 -8.07 10.36
CA ALA A 75 8.42 -8.18 8.92
C ALA A 75 7.11 -8.08 8.12
N SER A 76 6.02 -8.69 8.60
CA SER A 76 4.72 -8.62 7.93
C SER A 76 4.07 -7.22 8.03
N ARG A 77 4.35 -6.46 9.09
CA ARG A 77 3.88 -5.07 9.26
C ARG A 77 4.65 -4.11 8.37
N LEU A 78 5.98 -4.23 8.36
CA LEU A 78 6.83 -3.48 7.44
C LEU A 78 6.46 -3.75 5.98
N LEU A 79 6.26 -5.02 5.61
CA LEU A 79 5.85 -5.38 4.26
C LEU A 79 4.49 -4.77 3.90
N HIS A 80 3.51 -4.83 4.80
CA HIS A 80 2.21 -4.20 4.58
C HIS A 80 2.32 -2.68 4.38
N HIS A 81 3.12 -2.00 5.20
CA HIS A 81 3.37 -0.57 5.04
C HIS A 81 3.96 -0.25 3.67
N TYR A 82 4.96 -1.03 3.24
CA TYR A 82 5.59 -0.88 1.93
C TYR A 82 4.61 -1.14 0.78
N LEU A 83 3.89 -2.27 0.81
CA LEU A 83 2.93 -2.65 -0.24
C LEU A 83 1.78 -1.66 -0.37
N TRP A 84 1.24 -1.17 0.73
CA TRP A 84 0.18 -0.16 0.70
C TRP A 84 0.67 1.18 0.14
N SER A 85 1.88 1.60 0.53
CA SER A 85 2.48 2.84 0.03
C SER A 85 2.80 2.76 -1.46
N VAL A 86 3.41 1.66 -1.91
CA VAL A 86 3.69 1.40 -3.34
C VAL A 86 2.39 1.23 -4.14
N GLY A 87 1.38 0.56 -3.57
CA GLY A 87 0.06 0.45 -4.17
C GLY A 87 -0.51 1.83 -4.50
N LEU A 88 -0.46 2.77 -3.56
CA LEU A 88 -0.87 4.17 -3.77
C LEU A 88 0.05 4.95 -4.71
N LEU A 89 1.36 4.69 -4.71
CA LEU A 89 2.28 5.34 -5.64
C LEU A 89 1.99 4.96 -7.09
N PHE A 90 1.60 3.72 -7.38
CA PHE A 90 1.15 3.36 -8.72
C PHE A 90 -0.29 3.76 -8.99
N SER A 91 -1.22 3.39 -8.10
CA SER A 91 -2.64 3.53 -8.35
C SER A 91 -3.15 4.96 -8.17
N GLY A 92 -2.50 5.79 -7.37
CA GLY A 92 -2.93 7.15 -7.08
C GLY A 92 -2.90 8.05 -8.31
N PRO A 93 -1.72 8.24 -8.95
CA PRO A 93 -1.65 8.97 -10.21
C PRO A 93 -2.53 8.36 -11.29
N TRP A 94 -2.50 7.03 -11.45
CA TRP A 94 -3.32 6.33 -12.43
C TRP A 94 -4.82 6.58 -12.23
N TYR A 95 -5.31 6.55 -10.98
CA TYR A 95 -6.71 6.83 -10.65
C TYR A 95 -7.10 8.28 -10.95
N LEU A 96 -6.19 9.24 -10.75
CA LEU A 96 -6.47 10.67 -10.90
C LEU A 96 -6.34 11.17 -12.35
N THR A 97 -5.43 10.60 -13.13
CA THR A 97 -5.04 11.13 -14.44
C THR A 97 -5.04 10.10 -15.57
N GLY A 98 -5.18 8.80 -15.26
CA GLY A 98 -4.99 7.71 -16.22
C GLY A 98 -3.52 7.40 -16.53
N GLU A 99 -2.58 8.14 -15.93
CA GLU A 99 -1.14 7.99 -16.15
C GLU A 99 -0.52 7.07 -15.09
N LEU A 100 0.16 6.03 -15.55
CA LEU A 100 0.88 5.09 -14.73
C LEU A 100 2.33 5.55 -14.52
N PRO A 101 2.78 5.74 -13.27
CA PRO A 101 4.16 6.15 -12.99
C PRO A 101 5.19 5.06 -13.29
N VAL A 102 6.39 5.47 -13.68
CA VAL A 102 7.58 4.62 -13.69
C VAL A 102 8.30 4.78 -12.36
N LEU A 103 8.21 3.76 -11.49
CA LEU A 103 8.88 3.74 -10.20
C LEU A 103 10.08 2.77 -10.27
N ARG A 104 11.28 3.32 -10.45
CA ARG A 104 12.50 2.50 -10.52
C ARG A 104 13.04 2.21 -9.13
N PRO A 105 13.62 1.01 -8.87
CA PRO A 105 14.18 0.72 -7.55
C PRO A 105 15.26 1.70 -7.08
N GLU A 106 16.07 2.23 -7.98
CA GLU A 106 17.09 3.25 -7.67
C GLU A 106 16.51 4.62 -7.27
N ASP A 107 15.20 4.83 -7.50
CA ASP A 107 14.47 6.05 -7.18
C ASP A 107 13.59 5.91 -5.93
N VAL A 108 13.73 4.80 -5.19
CA VAL A 108 13.00 4.52 -3.95
C VAL A 108 13.98 4.24 -2.82
N TRP A 109 13.82 4.96 -1.71
CA TRP A 109 14.55 4.72 -0.47
C TRP A 109 13.59 4.48 0.69
N ILE A 110 14.01 3.64 1.62
CA ILE A 110 13.30 3.33 2.86
C ILE A 110 14.12 3.93 4.01
N GLU A 111 13.51 4.80 4.81
CA GLU A 111 14.15 5.28 6.03
C GLU A 111 14.23 4.14 7.05
N ILE A 112 15.43 3.85 7.52
CA ILE A 112 15.69 2.69 8.37
C ILE A 112 14.89 2.77 9.68
N ALA A 113 14.84 3.94 10.29
CA ALA A 113 14.26 4.15 11.61
C ALA A 113 12.73 4.08 11.62
N THR A 114 12.05 4.36 10.50
CA THR A 114 10.59 4.55 10.43
C THR A 114 9.90 3.60 9.45
N GLY A 115 10.62 3.14 8.43
CA GLY A 115 10.08 2.45 7.27
C GLY A 115 9.46 3.39 6.22
N ASP A 116 9.50 4.70 6.44
CA ASP A 116 8.91 5.70 5.56
C ASP A 116 9.62 5.72 4.21
N LEU A 117 8.87 6.02 3.15
CA LEU A 117 9.44 6.04 1.82
C LEU A 117 9.84 7.44 1.40
N ARG A 118 10.93 7.49 0.65
CA ARG A 118 11.30 8.64 -0.15
C ARG A 118 11.38 8.22 -1.60
N VAL A 119 10.77 9.01 -2.48
CA VAL A 119 10.68 8.68 -3.90
C VAL A 119 11.13 9.85 -4.75
N ARG A 120 11.93 9.55 -5.78
CA ARG A 120 12.20 10.50 -6.86
C ARG A 120 11.15 10.28 -7.96
N PRO A 121 10.34 11.29 -8.32
CA PRO A 121 9.42 11.18 -9.44
C PRO A 121 10.19 10.92 -10.74
N GLY A 122 9.77 9.90 -11.49
CA GLY A 122 10.21 9.66 -12.87
C GLY A 122 9.17 10.15 -13.88
N GLY A 123 9.14 9.51 -15.05
CA GLY A 123 8.08 9.71 -16.03
C GLY A 123 6.80 8.93 -15.71
N SER A 124 5.74 9.20 -16.46
CA SER A 124 4.51 8.41 -16.49
C SER A 124 4.06 8.19 -17.93
N ALA A 125 3.19 7.21 -18.15
CA ALA A 125 2.53 7.00 -19.43
C ALA A 125 1.09 6.49 -19.22
N PRO A 126 0.16 6.73 -20.16
CA PRO A 126 -1.18 6.16 -20.09
C PRO A 126 -1.15 4.63 -19.96
N ALA A 127 -1.99 4.08 -19.09
CA ALA A 127 -2.15 2.64 -18.97
C ALA A 127 -3.59 2.26 -18.60
N ASP A 128 -3.98 1.05 -18.96
CA ASP A 128 -5.22 0.43 -18.50
C ASP A 128 -5.00 -0.35 -17.19
N GLU A 129 -6.04 -1.05 -16.74
CA GLU A 129 -6.00 -1.88 -15.55
C GLU A 129 -4.98 -3.03 -15.65
N VAL A 130 -4.76 -3.56 -16.86
CA VAL A 130 -3.75 -4.61 -17.13
C VAL A 130 -2.35 -4.04 -16.91
N GLY A 131 -2.08 -2.86 -17.45
CA GLY A 131 -0.81 -2.15 -17.28
C GLY A 131 -0.52 -1.84 -15.82
N LEU A 132 -1.50 -1.35 -15.06
CA LEU A 132 -1.36 -1.12 -13.62
C LEU A 132 -1.00 -2.42 -12.88
N ARG A 133 -1.73 -3.52 -13.12
CA ARG A 133 -1.43 -4.82 -12.51
C ARG A 133 -0.01 -5.30 -12.83
N ALA A 134 0.41 -5.18 -14.09
CA ALA A 134 1.73 -5.62 -14.53
C ALA A 134 2.85 -4.81 -13.87
N ALA A 135 2.70 -3.48 -13.78
CA ALA A 135 3.69 -2.61 -13.13
C ALA A 135 3.82 -2.90 -11.63
N VAL A 136 2.69 -3.04 -10.93
CA VAL A 136 2.69 -3.41 -9.51
C VAL A 136 3.34 -4.77 -9.31
N ALA A 137 2.95 -5.78 -10.08
CA ALA A 137 3.49 -7.13 -9.95
C ALA A 137 5.01 -7.17 -10.18
N SER A 138 5.48 -6.53 -11.25
CA SER A 138 6.91 -6.43 -11.59
C SER A 138 7.73 -5.74 -10.47
N HIS A 139 7.20 -4.66 -9.90
CA HIS A 139 7.88 -3.93 -8.82
C HIS A 139 7.96 -4.73 -7.53
N VAL A 140 6.87 -5.42 -7.15
CA VAL A 140 6.79 -6.07 -5.83
C VAL A 140 7.36 -7.48 -5.81
N GLU A 141 7.47 -8.18 -6.94
CA GLU A 141 7.96 -9.57 -6.96
C GLU A 141 9.38 -9.73 -6.36
N PRO A 142 10.38 -8.90 -6.71
CA PRO A 142 11.68 -8.91 -6.04
C PRO A 142 11.60 -8.57 -4.54
N VAL A 143 10.68 -7.68 -4.15
CA VAL A 143 10.46 -7.31 -2.75
C VAL A 143 9.90 -8.50 -1.97
N LEU A 144 8.89 -9.19 -2.50
CA LEU A 144 8.33 -10.40 -1.89
C LEU A 144 9.40 -11.48 -1.72
N THR A 145 10.29 -11.62 -2.72
CA THR A 145 11.43 -12.54 -2.67
C THR A 145 12.38 -12.18 -1.52
N ALA A 146 12.74 -10.91 -1.38
CA ALA A 146 13.60 -10.44 -0.28
C ALA A 146 12.96 -10.67 1.10
N PHE A 147 11.64 -10.46 1.23
CA PHE A 147 10.92 -10.64 2.49
C PHE A 147 10.67 -12.10 2.88
N GLN A 148 10.70 -13.03 1.92
CA GLN A 148 10.33 -14.42 2.14
C GLN A 148 10.99 -15.08 3.37
N PRO A 149 12.30 -14.91 3.64
CA PRO A 149 12.96 -15.55 4.79
C PRO A 149 12.50 -15.00 6.15
N TYR A 150 11.96 -13.77 6.18
CA TYR A 150 11.58 -13.07 7.41
C TYR A 150 10.11 -13.26 7.78
N VAL A 151 9.27 -13.63 6.81
CA VAL A 151 7.85 -13.89 7.03
C VAL A 151 7.55 -15.37 7.17
N LYS A 152 6.43 -15.73 7.81
CA LYS A 152 5.94 -17.11 7.91
C LYS A 152 4.74 -17.34 6.98
N ARG A 153 4.92 -17.05 5.69
CA ARG A 153 3.86 -17.08 4.67
C ARG A 153 4.35 -17.72 3.38
N GLY A 154 3.49 -18.52 2.75
CA GLY A 154 3.74 -19.03 1.39
C GLY A 154 3.46 -17.97 0.31
N PRO A 155 3.90 -18.21 -0.95
CA PRO A 155 3.76 -17.25 -2.05
C PRO A 155 2.33 -16.74 -2.28
N ARG A 156 1.34 -17.64 -2.25
CA ARG A 156 -0.09 -17.26 -2.40
C ARG A 156 -0.54 -16.25 -1.33
N ALA A 157 -0.09 -16.42 -0.08
CA ALA A 157 -0.45 -15.51 1.01
C ALA A 157 0.26 -14.16 0.91
N LEU A 158 1.47 -14.12 0.36
CA LEU A 158 2.19 -12.88 0.06
C LEU A 158 1.51 -12.10 -1.06
N TRP A 159 1.17 -12.76 -2.18
CA TRP A 159 0.41 -12.13 -3.25
C TRP A 159 -0.99 -11.69 -2.82
N GLY A 160 -1.63 -12.40 -1.87
CA GLY A 160 -2.86 -11.94 -1.24
C GLY A 160 -2.71 -10.61 -0.49
N MET A 161 -1.55 -10.33 0.12
CA MET A 161 -1.27 -9.01 0.70
C MET A 161 -1.16 -7.93 -0.37
N VAL A 162 -0.47 -8.22 -1.48
CA VAL A 162 -0.38 -7.28 -2.61
C VAL A 162 -1.76 -6.96 -3.17
N THR A 163 -2.60 -7.98 -3.41
CA THR A 163 -4.00 -7.79 -3.84
C THR A 163 -4.74 -6.87 -2.90
N ASP A 164 -4.69 -7.17 -1.59
CA ASP A 164 -5.44 -6.39 -0.61
C ASP A 164 -4.95 -4.96 -0.48
N ASP A 165 -3.64 -4.74 -0.53
CA ASP A 165 -3.04 -3.42 -0.33
C ASP A 165 -3.20 -2.53 -1.57
N LEU A 166 -3.21 -3.10 -2.78
CA LEU A 166 -3.61 -2.38 -4.00
C LEU A 166 -5.08 -1.97 -3.96
N VAL A 167 -5.99 -2.90 -3.64
CA VAL A 167 -7.43 -2.58 -3.47
C VAL A 167 -7.62 -1.51 -2.39
N SER A 168 -6.90 -1.65 -1.27
CA SER A 168 -7.02 -0.72 -0.15
C SER A 168 -6.49 0.67 -0.50
N GLY A 169 -5.44 0.78 -1.30
CA GLY A 169 -4.92 2.07 -1.78
C GLY A 169 -5.96 2.81 -2.62
N ILE A 170 -6.50 2.15 -3.65
CA ILE A 170 -7.55 2.71 -4.52
C ILE A 170 -8.77 3.13 -3.70
N TRP A 171 -9.27 2.22 -2.86
CA TRP A 171 -10.47 2.47 -2.06
C TRP A 171 -10.27 3.59 -1.03
N TYR A 172 -9.11 3.63 -0.36
CA TYR A 172 -8.79 4.68 0.60
C TYR A 172 -8.72 6.05 -0.06
N LEU A 173 -8.02 6.18 -1.21
CA LEU A 173 -7.96 7.43 -1.96
C LEU A 173 -9.36 7.89 -2.38
N GLY A 174 -10.19 6.98 -2.91
CA GLY A 174 -11.59 7.28 -3.25
C GLY A 174 -12.39 7.82 -2.07
N ARG A 175 -12.27 7.20 -0.89
CA ARG A 175 -12.94 7.68 0.33
C ARG A 175 -12.50 9.08 0.74
N MET A 176 -11.20 9.38 0.63
CA MET A 176 -10.66 10.72 0.93
C MET A 176 -11.15 11.79 -0.05
N ARG A 177 -11.66 11.38 -1.21
CA ARG A 177 -12.25 12.25 -2.22
C ARG A 177 -13.78 12.26 -2.23
N GLY A 178 -14.44 11.51 -1.35
CA GLY A 178 -15.90 11.36 -1.35
C GLY A 178 -16.44 10.51 -2.51
N GLU A 179 -15.60 9.68 -3.13
CA GLU A 179 -15.87 8.89 -4.34
C GLU A 179 -15.87 7.38 -4.04
N GLU A 180 -16.24 6.97 -2.83
CA GLU A 180 -16.10 5.59 -2.33
C GLU A 180 -16.66 4.52 -3.28
N GLU A 181 -17.89 4.74 -3.77
CA GLU A 181 -18.56 3.84 -4.72
C GLU A 181 -17.85 3.72 -6.06
N TYR A 182 -17.28 4.83 -6.54
CA TYR A 182 -16.53 4.84 -7.80
C TYR A 182 -15.22 4.11 -7.63
N ALA A 183 -14.48 4.37 -6.55
CA ALA A 183 -13.24 3.67 -6.25
C ALA A 183 -13.43 2.16 -6.05
N ALA A 184 -14.56 1.73 -5.48
CA ALA A 184 -14.89 0.31 -5.39
C ALA A 184 -15.02 -0.34 -6.79
N ARG A 185 -15.75 0.31 -7.71
CA ARG A 185 -15.87 -0.16 -9.11
C ARG A 185 -14.53 -0.17 -9.84
N VAL A 186 -13.70 0.86 -9.63
CA VAL A 186 -12.35 0.92 -10.21
C VAL A 186 -11.49 -0.23 -9.68
N ALA A 187 -11.49 -0.47 -8.36
CA ALA A 187 -10.75 -1.58 -7.78
C ALA A 187 -11.27 -2.95 -8.28
N GLU A 188 -12.58 -3.12 -8.52
CA GLU A 188 -13.15 -4.32 -9.15
C GLU A 188 -12.70 -4.48 -10.61
N ALA A 189 -12.58 -3.40 -11.38
CA ALA A 189 -12.03 -3.45 -12.74
C ALA A 189 -10.52 -3.80 -12.74
N VAL A 190 -9.78 -3.26 -11.77
CA VAL A 190 -8.34 -3.55 -11.59
C VAL A 190 -8.13 -4.98 -11.10
N LEU A 191 -9.00 -5.51 -10.24
CA LEU A 191 -8.89 -6.86 -9.67
C LEU A 191 -10.25 -7.58 -9.72
N PRO A 192 -10.67 -8.06 -10.89
CA PRO A 192 -11.97 -8.74 -11.06
C PRO A 192 -12.00 -10.17 -10.51
N GLY A 193 -10.84 -10.71 -10.11
CA GLY A 193 -10.64 -12.13 -9.84
C GLY A 193 -9.94 -12.83 -11.01
N ASP A 194 -9.38 -14.02 -10.74
CA ASP A 194 -8.62 -14.84 -11.71
C ASP A 194 -7.47 -14.12 -12.45
N THR A 195 -6.94 -13.05 -11.86
CA THR A 195 -5.84 -12.25 -12.40
C THR A 195 -4.51 -12.63 -11.76
N ALA A 196 -3.88 -13.72 -12.22
CA ALA A 196 -2.56 -14.09 -11.72
C ALA A 196 -1.53 -12.92 -11.85
N PRO A 197 -0.62 -12.73 -10.88
CA PRO A 197 -0.40 -13.54 -9.67
C PRO A 197 -1.32 -13.19 -8.48
N PHE A 198 -2.27 -12.27 -8.64
CA PHE A 198 -3.22 -11.84 -7.61
C PHE A 198 -4.27 -12.94 -7.35
N PRO A 199 -4.29 -13.57 -6.16
CA PRO A 199 -5.05 -14.81 -5.95
C PRO A 199 -6.57 -14.64 -5.76
N GLY A 200 -7.12 -13.43 -5.90
CA GLY A 200 -8.54 -13.10 -5.75
C GLY A 200 -8.85 -11.66 -6.15
N GLY A 201 -10.11 -11.26 -6.04
CA GLY A 201 -10.59 -9.96 -6.51
C GLY A 201 -10.73 -8.90 -5.40
N ALA A 202 -11.22 -7.72 -5.81
CA ALA A 202 -11.65 -6.69 -4.88
C ALA A 202 -12.84 -7.15 -4.03
N GLU A 203 -13.78 -7.91 -4.60
CA GLU A 203 -14.85 -8.64 -3.88
C GLU A 203 -15.57 -7.77 -2.83
N PHE A 204 -15.97 -6.57 -3.24
CA PHE A 204 -16.75 -5.70 -2.36
C PHE A 204 -18.16 -6.26 -2.16
N ARG A 205 -18.70 -6.01 -0.96
CA ARG A 205 -20.06 -6.33 -0.56
C ARG A 205 -20.57 -5.26 0.37
N ARG A 206 -21.89 -5.26 0.61
CA ARG A 206 -22.53 -4.33 1.53
C ARG A 206 -22.88 -5.00 2.85
N LEU A 207 -22.68 -4.27 3.94
CA LEU A 207 -23.21 -4.59 5.25
C LEU A 207 -24.39 -3.68 5.56
N ALA A 208 -25.48 -4.27 6.06
CA ALA A 208 -26.54 -3.49 6.67
C ALA A 208 -26.02 -2.89 7.99
N GLY A 209 -26.07 -1.57 8.07
CA GLY A 209 -25.77 -0.80 9.27
C GLY A 209 -27.02 -0.57 10.12
N THR A 210 -26.89 0.31 11.12
CA THR A 210 -28.03 0.81 11.90
C THR A 210 -28.72 1.96 11.17
N GLU A 211 -29.99 2.21 11.50
CA GLU A 211 -30.80 3.31 10.91
C GLU A 211 -30.94 3.24 9.38
N GLY A 212 -30.94 2.04 8.81
CA GLY A 212 -31.07 1.83 7.37
C GLY A 212 -29.81 2.17 6.57
N ARG A 213 -28.69 2.47 7.24
CA ARG A 213 -27.39 2.69 6.59
C ARG A 213 -26.87 1.41 5.93
N SER A 214 -26.00 1.59 4.95
CA SER A 214 -25.32 0.50 4.26
C SER A 214 -23.88 0.86 4.05
N HIS A 215 -22.97 -0.05 4.41
CA HIS A 215 -21.53 0.20 4.36
C HIS A 215 -20.85 -0.73 3.37
N LEU A 216 -19.96 -0.20 2.54
CA LEU A 216 -19.07 -1.01 1.73
C LEU A 216 -18.04 -1.71 2.61
N THR A 217 -17.80 -2.98 2.31
CA THR A 217 -16.76 -3.77 2.95
C THR A 217 -16.24 -4.84 2.01
N ARG A 218 -15.15 -5.48 2.42
CA ARG A 218 -14.64 -6.70 1.83
C ARG A 218 -13.93 -7.52 2.91
N THR A 219 -13.67 -8.78 2.64
CA THR A 219 -12.79 -9.59 3.49
C THR A 219 -11.43 -9.69 2.80
N ARG A 220 -10.37 -9.27 3.49
CA ARG A 220 -9.00 -9.38 2.99
C ARG A 220 -8.58 -10.84 2.77
N LEU A 221 -7.80 -11.08 1.72
CA LEU A 221 -7.18 -12.38 1.39
C LEU A 221 -5.92 -12.64 2.22
N GLY A 222 -5.09 -11.60 2.38
CA GLY A 222 -3.90 -11.54 3.19
C GLY A 222 -4.19 -11.03 4.61
N CYS A 223 -3.18 -11.15 5.49
CA CYS A 223 -3.27 -10.63 6.84
C CYS A 223 -1.98 -9.89 7.19
N CYS A 224 -2.07 -8.69 7.73
CA CYS A 224 -0.89 -7.93 8.16
C CYS A 224 -0.36 -8.32 9.56
N LEU A 225 -1.02 -9.27 10.24
CA LEU A 225 -0.72 -9.71 11.62
C LEU A 225 -0.83 -8.64 12.71
N TYR A 226 -1.47 -7.49 12.44
CA TYR A 226 -1.61 -6.45 13.46
C TYR A 226 -2.35 -6.93 14.72
N TYR A 227 -3.27 -7.89 14.58
CA TYR A 227 -3.93 -8.54 15.72
C TYR A 227 -2.97 -9.23 16.71
N ALA A 228 -1.73 -9.54 16.31
CA ALA A 228 -0.72 -10.14 17.18
C ALA A 228 0.04 -9.08 18.01
N ILE A 229 -0.15 -7.79 17.69
CA ILE A 229 0.38 -6.64 18.41
C ILE A 229 -0.72 -6.07 19.30
N GLU A 230 -1.88 -5.77 18.70
CA GLU A 230 -3.02 -5.16 19.37
C GLU A 230 -4.31 -5.88 18.93
N PRO A 231 -4.68 -6.98 19.62
CA PRO A 231 -5.81 -7.82 19.22
C PRO A 231 -7.15 -7.10 19.04
N PRO A 232 -7.54 -6.11 19.87
CA PRO A 232 -8.80 -5.38 19.71
C PRO A 232 -8.88 -4.52 18.43
N ASP A 233 -7.72 -4.14 17.86
CA ASP A 233 -7.61 -3.17 16.76
C ASP A 233 -7.36 -3.83 15.41
N ALA A 234 -8.01 -4.96 15.18
CA ALA A 234 -8.14 -5.52 13.84
C ALA A 234 -8.80 -4.53 12.87
N CYS A 235 -8.28 -4.46 11.65
CA CYS A 235 -8.83 -3.59 10.60
C CYS A 235 -10.25 -4.00 10.18
N VAL A 236 -11.02 -3.05 9.65
CA VAL A 236 -12.44 -3.26 9.27
C VAL A 236 -12.65 -4.35 8.21
N THR A 237 -11.62 -4.70 7.45
CA THR A 237 -11.65 -5.77 6.43
C THR A 237 -10.92 -7.05 6.87
N CYS A 238 -10.52 -7.14 8.15
CA CYS A 238 -9.80 -8.30 8.68
C CYS A 238 -10.69 -9.55 8.67
N PRO A 239 -10.21 -10.72 8.21
CA PRO A 239 -10.99 -11.97 8.23
C PRO A 239 -11.32 -12.47 9.65
N ARG A 240 -10.68 -11.92 10.69
CA ARG A 240 -10.95 -12.27 12.10
C ARG A 240 -12.12 -11.50 12.71
N VAL A 241 -12.64 -10.49 12.02
CA VAL A 241 -13.72 -9.62 12.51
C VAL A 241 -15.03 -10.08 11.89
N CYS A 242 -16.04 -10.37 12.69
CA CYS A 242 -17.36 -10.73 12.18
C CYS A 242 -18.11 -9.49 11.67
N ASP A 243 -19.18 -9.68 10.90
CA ASP A 243 -19.89 -8.55 10.28
C ASP A 243 -20.51 -7.59 11.30
N ALA A 244 -21.01 -8.09 12.43
CA ALA A 244 -21.53 -7.23 13.50
C ALA A 244 -20.43 -6.32 14.08
N ASP A 245 -19.22 -6.84 14.28
CA ASP A 245 -18.08 -6.07 14.78
C ASP A 245 -17.56 -5.08 13.73
N ARG A 246 -17.61 -5.45 12.44
CA ARG A 246 -17.29 -4.53 11.34
C ARG A 246 -18.24 -3.35 11.31
N VAL A 247 -19.56 -3.58 11.40
CA VAL A 247 -20.56 -2.51 11.46
C VAL A 247 -20.30 -1.60 12.64
N ARG A 248 -20.07 -2.16 13.84
CA ARG A 248 -19.74 -1.35 15.03
C ARG A 248 -18.50 -0.47 14.83
N LYS A 249 -17.45 -0.97 14.18
CA LYS A 249 -16.24 -0.18 13.87
C LYS A 249 -16.47 0.88 12.78
N LEU A 250 -17.38 0.64 11.84
CA LEU A 250 -17.69 1.57 10.75
C LEU A 250 -18.64 2.71 11.18
N GLU A 251 -19.41 2.50 12.26
CA GLU A 251 -20.36 3.46 12.81
C GLU A 251 -19.90 4.14 14.11
N ALA A 252 -18.72 3.78 14.60
CA ALA A 252 -18.05 4.44 15.73
C ALA A 252 -17.38 5.74 15.29
#